data_AF-A0A1Z1W629-F1
#
_entry.id   AF-A0A1Z1W629-F1
#
_cell.length_a   1.000
_cell.length_b   1.000
_cell.length_c   1.000
_cell.angle_alpha   90.00
_cell.angle_beta   90.00
_cell.angle_gamma   90.00
#
_symmetry.space_group_name_H-M   'P 1'
#
loop_
_entity.id
_entity.type
_entity.pdbx_description
1 polymer ?
#
loop_
_entity_poly.entity_id
_entity_poly.type
_entity_poly.pdbx_seq_one_letter_code
_entity_poly.pdbx_strand_id
1 'polypeptide(L)'
;MIPLPRHRLPALADWFAAGAPGTAALPEHVRTHGTGQWWADDADAPRALAVSCAGHVLLGGDPRAVSPDGLARFTASHVVASARFLPVLGAAFDRLVPDERMVYVHREPGATPRPPRGVRVRRVTGDDALALAALWPDSDWIHASWGGSSALAASGHAVAAFGRGGRVLAVACSYFAGDAYEDVAVATAPEHRRKGLALACVAALTADVSARGRTASWSCARDNRPSRLLAWTAGFRLHREYTHYVTGGAPRGVGAAVRADARESAVQGSVPPQATPRVPEKTPA
;
A
#
# COMPACT_ATOMS: atom_id res chain seq x y z
N MET A 1 13.55 20.24 -5.37
CA MET A 1 14.44 19.07 -5.47
C MET A 1 14.69 18.76 -6.94
N ILE A 2 15.76 18.06 -7.27
CA ILE A 2 16.18 17.73 -8.63
C ILE A 2 16.33 16.22 -8.78
N PRO A 3 15.95 15.63 -9.93
CA PRO A 3 16.04 14.19 -10.13
C PRO A 3 17.51 13.75 -10.17
N LEU A 4 17.85 12.72 -9.41
CA LEU A 4 19.16 12.08 -9.49
C LEU A 4 19.14 10.93 -10.50
N PRO A 5 20.12 10.85 -11.41
CA PRO A 5 20.26 9.70 -12.30
C PRO A 5 20.75 8.47 -11.52
N ARG A 6 20.42 7.27 -12.02
CA ARG A 6 20.72 6.00 -11.32
C ARG A 6 22.21 5.74 -11.08
N HIS A 7 23.10 6.33 -11.88
CA HIS A 7 24.55 6.20 -11.70
C HIS A 7 25.12 7.13 -10.62
N ARG A 8 24.29 8.05 -10.08
CA ARG A 8 24.65 8.97 -8.98
C ARG A 8 23.86 8.69 -7.70
N LEU A 9 23.38 7.46 -7.52
CA LEU A 9 22.65 7.13 -6.30
C LEU A 9 23.61 7.13 -5.10
N PRO A 10 23.23 7.80 -3.99
CA PRO A 10 24.04 7.83 -2.78
C PRO A 10 23.98 6.48 -2.05
N ALA A 11 24.89 6.29 -1.10
CA ALA A 11 24.85 5.13 -0.20
C ALA A 11 23.57 5.19 0.65
N LEU A 12 22.77 4.12 0.62
CA LEU A 12 21.47 4.09 1.29
C LEU A 12 21.57 4.35 2.79
N ALA A 13 22.51 3.68 3.45
CA ALA A 13 22.66 3.66 4.91
C ALA A 13 22.92 5.06 5.51
N ASP A 14 23.44 6.01 4.71
CA ASP A 14 23.72 7.37 5.15
C ASP A 14 22.44 8.22 5.25
N TRP A 15 21.37 7.82 4.56
CA TRP A 15 20.16 8.62 4.37
C TRP A 15 18.88 7.94 4.82
N PHE A 16 18.79 6.63 4.63
CA PHE A 16 17.62 5.80 4.94
C PHE A 16 18.05 4.51 5.61
N ALA A 17 17.25 4.01 6.54
CA ALA A 17 17.50 2.73 7.18
C ALA A 17 17.40 1.59 6.15
N ALA A 18 18.53 1.00 5.78
CA ALA A 18 18.58 -0.21 4.97
C ALA A 18 18.06 -1.42 5.77
N GLY A 19 17.47 -2.38 5.07
CA GLY A 19 16.93 -3.60 5.66
C GLY A 19 15.82 -3.34 6.67
N ALA A 20 14.99 -2.32 6.47
CA ALA A 20 13.90 -1.98 7.38
C ALA A 20 12.51 -2.34 6.80
N PRO A 21 11.55 -2.80 7.62
CA PRO A 21 10.23 -3.20 7.16
C PRO A 21 9.33 -2.02 6.83
N GLY A 22 8.27 -2.29 6.07
CA GLY A 22 7.23 -1.33 5.70
C GLY A 22 7.64 -0.46 4.51
N THR A 23 7.14 0.77 4.48
CA THR A 23 7.53 1.76 3.46
C THR A 23 9.03 2.08 3.45
N ALA A 24 9.77 1.72 4.49
CA ALA A 24 11.23 1.85 4.53
C ALA A 24 11.96 0.96 3.52
N ALA A 25 11.30 -0.06 2.94
CA ALA A 25 11.84 -0.86 1.83
C ALA A 25 11.83 -0.11 0.48
N LEU A 26 11.17 1.05 0.39
CA LEU A 26 11.04 1.83 -0.85
C LEU A 26 12.39 2.19 -1.48
N PRO A 27 13.41 2.70 -0.77
CA PRO A 27 14.69 3.06 -1.38
C PRO A 27 15.40 1.87 -2.03
N GLU A 28 15.39 0.73 -1.36
CA GLU A 28 15.94 -0.54 -1.88
C GLU A 28 15.16 -1.00 -3.11
N HIS A 29 13.83 -0.90 -3.08
CA HIS A 29 12.99 -1.24 -4.22
C HIS A 29 13.33 -0.38 -5.47
N VAL A 30 13.39 0.95 -5.31
CA VAL A 30 13.72 1.86 -6.43
C VAL A 30 15.15 1.61 -6.93
N ARG A 31 16.11 1.38 -6.02
CA ARG A 31 17.50 1.08 -6.37
C ARG A 31 17.58 -0.20 -7.22
N THR A 32 17.01 -1.29 -6.74
CA THR A 32 17.12 -2.63 -7.32
C THR A 32 16.26 -2.79 -8.59
N HIS A 33 15.00 -2.37 -8.55
CA HIS A 33 14.04 -2.62 -9.64
C HIS A 33 13.92 -1.45 -10.62
N GLY A 34 14.31 -0.23 -10.21
CA GLY A 34 14.31 0.94 -11.09
C GLY A 34 12.98 1.60 -11.30
N THR A 35 11.93 1.13 -10.64
CA THR A 35 10.63 1.79 -10.67
C THR A 35 10.53 2.80 -9.53
N GLY A 36 10.52 4.08 -9.90
CA GLY A 36 10.52 5.21 -8.97
C GLY A 36 11.56 6.26 -9.35
N GLN A 37 11.73 7.27 -8.51
CA GLN A 37 12.66 8.37 -8.75
C GLN A 37 13.36 8.80 -7.47
N TRP A 38 14.66 9.03 -7.59
CA TRP A 38 15.50 9.64 -6.55
C TRP A 38 15.59 11.15 -6.78
N TRP A 39 15.60 11.92 -5.69
CA TRP A 39 15.64 13.37 -5.72
C TRP A 39 16.61 13.89 -4.68
N ALA A 40 17.29 15.00 -4.99
CA ALA A 40 18.12 15.73 -4.04
C ALA A 40 17.80 17.22 -4.02
N ASP A 41 18.25 17.93 -2.99
CA ASP A 41 18.36 19.39 -3.02
C ASP A 41 19.44 19.86 -4.00
N ASP A 42 20.60 19.20 -3.98
CA ASP A 42 21.77 19.48 -4.82
C ASP A 42 22.33 18.19 -5.45
N ALA A 43 22.85 18.26 -6.67
CA ALA A 43 23.23 17.09 -7.46
C ALA A 43 24.62 16.56 -7.11
N ASP A 44 25.48 17.44 -6.58
CA ASP A 44 26.90 17.17 -6.36
C ASP A 44 27.21 17.11 -4.85
N ALA A 45 26.48 17.86 -4.02
CA ALA A 45 26.62 17.86 -2.57
C ALA A 45 25.24 17.78 -1.86
N PRO A 46 24.52 16.65 -1.98
CA PRO A 46 23.18 16.52 -1.41
C PRO A 46 23.22 16.65 0.11
N ARG A 47 22.31 17.48 0.65
CA ARG A 47 22.03 17.63 2.09
C ARG A 47 20.65 17.12 2.47
N ALA A 48 19.77 16.92 1.50
CA ALA A 48 18.46 16.32 1.65
C ALA A 48 18.11 15.45 0.45
N LEU A 49 17.50 14.30 0.72
CA LEU A 49 17.09 13.35 -0.31
C LEU A 49 15.63 12.97 -0.18
N ALA A 50 15.00 12.73 -1.32
CA ALA A 50 13.72 12.07 -1.38
C ALA A 50 13.75 10.88 -2.33
N VAL A 51 12.99 9.85 -2.02
CA VAL A 51 12.73 8.74 -2.94
C VAL A 51 11.24 8.61 -3.11
N SER A 52 10.77 8.63 -4.35
CA SER A 52 9.34 8.54 -4.67
C SER A 52 9.02 7.32 -5.52
N CYS A 53 7.97 6.59 -5.16
CA CYS A 53 7.42 5.51 -5.98
C CYS A 53 5.93 5.33 -5.68
N ALA A 54 5.10 5.23 -6.72
CA ALA A 54 3.65 4.97 -6.62
C ALA A 54 2.93 5.85 -5.56
N GLY A 55 3.14 7.17 -5.64
CA GLY A 55 2.54 8.15 -4.72
C GLY A 55 3.12 8.14 -3.30
N HIS A 56 4.10 7.31 -2.99
CA HIS A 56 4.80 7.31 -1.71
C HIS A 56 6.12 8.06 -1.83
N VAL A 57 6.47 8.82 -0.79
CA VAL A 57 7.72 9.58 -0.71
C VAL A 57 8.37 9.34 0.64
N LEU A 58 9.64 8.92 0.65
CA LEU A 58 10.49 9.00 1.85
C LEU A 58 11.38 10.23 1.71
N LEU A 59 11.38 11.10 2.72
CA LEU A 59 12.17 12.33 2.77
C LEU A 59 13.11 12.30 3.98
N GLY A 60 14.40 12.49 3.73
CA GLY A 60 15.46 12.43 4.73
C GLY A 60 16.52 13.53 4.54
N GLY A 61 17.37 13.70 5.55
CA GLY A 61 18.43 14.73 5.55
C GLY A 61 18.08 16.01 6.29
N ASP A 62 18.67 17.12 5.84
CA ASP A 62 18.50 18.45 6.43
C ASP A 62 17.31 19.21 5.83
N PRO A 63 16.24 19.46 6.61
CA PRO A 63 15.07 20.21 6.12
C PRO A 63 15.39 21.64 5.69
N ARG A 64 16.49 22.24 6.16
CA ARG A 64 16.91 23.61 5.79
C ARG A 64 17.48 23.68 4.38
N ALA A 65 17.84 22.55 3.80
CA ALA A 65 18.35 22.48 2.43
C ALA A 65 17.24 22.39 1.38
N VAL A 66 15.98 22.20 1.80
CA VAL A 66 14.84 22.05 0.90
C VAL A 66 13.99 23.31 0.93
N SER A 67 13.62 23.82 -0.25
CA SER A 67 12.63 24.90 -0.38
C SER A 67 11.21 24.35 -0.53
N PRO A 68 10.16 25.10 -0.13
CA PRO A 68 8.78 24.73 -0.37
C PRO A 68 8.47 24.40 -1.84
N ASP A 69 8.89 25.27 -2.78
CA ASP A 69 8.75 25.04 -4.22
C ASP A 69 9.44 23.75 -4.69
N GLY A 70 10.55 23.40 -4.02
CA GLY A 70 11.27 22.17 -4.27
C GLY A 70 10.45 20.90 -3.99
N LEU A 71 9.44 20.99 -3.10
CA LEU A 71 8.57 19.90 -2.67
C LEU A 71 7.24 19.84 -3.45
N ALA A 72 6.86 20.87 -4.21
CA ALA A 72 5.57 20.98 -4.88
C ALA A 72 5.18 19.74 -5.72
N ARG A 73 6.17 19.04 -6.29
CA ARG A 73 5.99 17.80 -7.06
C ARG A 73 5.43 16.62 -6.25
N PHE A 74 5.56 16.66 -4.93
CA PHE A 74 5.02 15.65 -4.03
C PHE A 74 3.62 16.01 -3.56
N THR A 75 2.85 16.76 -4.37
CA THR A 75 1.41 16.95 -4.17
C THR A 75 0.68 15.62 -4.34
N ALA A 76 -0.41 15.39 -3.60
CA ALA A 76 -1.19 14.15 -3.65
C ALA A 76 -0.34 12.90 -3.36
N SER A 77 0.60 13.02 -2.42
CA SER A 77 1.54 11.97 -2.05
C SER A 77 1.45 11.60 -0.56
N HIS A 78 1.93 10.41 -0.23
CA HIS A 78 2.08 9.90 1.12
C HIS A 78 3.55 10.09 1.54
N VAL A 79 3.82 11.13 2.31
CA VAL A 79 5.18 11.54 2.68
C VAL A 79 5.55 11.02 4.07
N VAL A 80 6.56 10.17 4.16
CA VAL A 80 7.20 9.80 5.42
C VAL A 80 8.44 10.67 5.59
N ALA A 81 8.48 11.46 6.65
CA ALA A 81 9.59 12.33 6.99
C ALA A 81 9.75 12.45 8.50
N SER A 82 10.94 12.83 8.96
CA SER A 82 11.13 13.28 10.34
C SER A 82 10.26 14.51 10.62
N ALA A 83 9.78 14.68 11.86
CA ALA A 83 9.04 15.85 12.29
C ALA A 83 9.77 17.18 12.03
N ARG A 84 11.11 17.14 11.88
CA ARG A 84 11.93 18.31 11.49
C ARG A 84 11.57 18.89 10.12
N PHE A 85 10.95 18.10 9.23
CA PHE A 85 10.48 18.56 7.91
C PHE A 85 9.09 19.21 7.97
N LEU A 86 8.38 19.15 9.10
CA LEU A 86 7.01 19.70 9.19
C LEU A 86 6.91 21.18 8.82
N PRO A 87 7.82 22.09 9.23
CA PRO A 87 7.72 23.49 8.84
C PRO A 87 7.80 23.69 7.33
N VAL A 88 8.73 23.02 6.65
CA VAL A 88 8.87 23.16 5.18
C VAL A 88 7.74 22.44 4.43
N LEU A 89 7.25 21.31 4.94
CA LEU A 89 6.07 20.62 4.39
C LEU A 89 4.80 21.48 4.53
N GLY A 90 4.60 22.10 5.69
CA GLY A 90 3.45 22.99 5.95
C GLY A 90 3.49 24.27 5.12
N ALA A 91 4.69 24.75 4.75
CA ALA A 91 4.86 25.86 3.82
C ALA A 91 4.68 25.45 2.34
N ALA A 92 4.93 24.17 2.00
CA ALA A 92 4.88 23.68 0.62
C ALA A 92 3.48 23.27 0.15
N PHE A 93 2.59 22.92 1.07
CA PHE A 93 1.29 22.33 0.74
C PHE A 93 0.15 23.02 1.49
N ASP A 94 -0.93 23.35 0.77
CA ASP A 94 -2.15 23.91 1.36
C ASP A 94 -2.84 22.94 2.32
N ARG A 95 -2.67 21.63 2.08
CA ARG A 95 -3.19 20.57 2.92
C ARG A 95 -2.09 19.59 3.27
N LEU A 96 -1.85 19.42 4.57
CA LEU A 96 -0.95 18.42 5.12
C LEU A 96 -1.67 17.66 6.23
N VAL A 97 -2.13 16.44 5.93
CA VAL A 97 -2.93 15.64 6.88
C VAL A 97 -2.03 14.55 7.47
N PRO A 98 -1.80 14.54 8.79
CA PRO A 98 -1.17 13.38 9.42
C PRO A 98 -2.10 12.18 9.34
N ASP A 99 -1.56 11.03 8.94
CA ASP A 99 -2.26 9.75 8.93
C ASP A 99 -1.41 8.72 9.71
N GLU A 100 -2.02 8.14 10.74
CA GLU A 100 -1.36 7.20 11.65
C GLU A 100 -1.33 5.81 11.01
N ARG A 101 -0.13 5.23 10.96
CA ARG A 101 0.17 4.00 10.27
C ARG A 101 0.77 2.97 11.20
N MET A 102 0.54 1.71 10.88
CA MET A 102 1.08 0.56 11.59
C MET A 102 1.92 -0.27 10.62
N VAL A 103 3.12 -0.64 11.04
CA VAL A 103 3.97 -1.61 10.34
C VAL A 103 3.92 -2.92 11.12
N TYR A 104 3.62 -4.00 10.42
CA TYR A 104 3.69 -5.35 10.94
C TYR A 104 4.77 -6.14 10.21
N VAL A 105 5.31 -7.15 10.89
CA VAL A 105 6.29 -8.09 10.34
C VAL A 105 5.75 -9.50 10.51
N HIS A 106 5.89 -10.34 9.48
CA HIS A 106 5.51 -11.74 9.56
C HIS A 106 6.44 -12.47 10.55
N ARG A 107 5.86 -13.04 11.62
CA ARG A 107 6.62 -13.67 12.71
C ARG A 107 6.08 -15.03 13.12
N GLU A 108 4.81 -15.29 12.81
CA GLU A 108 4.13 -16.52 13.20
C GLU A 108 3.52 -17.19 11.97
N PRO A 109 3.31 -18.52 11.99
CA PRO A 109 2.52 -19.18 10.97
C PRO A 109 1.12 -18.54 10.89
N GLY A 110 0.75 -18.07 9.69
CA GLY A 110 -0.59 -17.57 9.41
C GLY A 110 -1.58 -18.70 9.13
N ALA A 111 -2.88 -18.36 9.18
CA ALA A 111 -3.91 -19.27 8.69
C ALA A 111 -3.82 -19.40 7.16
N THR A 112 -3.84 -20.64 6.67
CA THR A 112 -3.86 -20.96 5.24
C THR A 112 -5.26 -21.40 4.81
N PRO A 113 -6.12 -20.48 4.34
CA PRO A 113 -7.47 -20.84 3.94
C PRO A 113 -7.43 -21.68 2.67
N ARG A 114 -8.35 -22.64 2.57
CA ARG A 114 -8.60 -23.36 1.33
C ARG A 114 -9.41 -22.45 0.39
N PRO A 115 -8.91 -22.15 -0.83
CA PRO A 115 -9.68 -21.37 -1.79
C PRO A 115 -11.01 -22.07 -2.12
N PRO A 116 -12.08 -21.31 -2.47
CA PRO A 116 -13.32 -21.87 -2.95
C PRO A 116 -13.11 -22.79 -4.18
N ARG A 117 -14.04 -23.72 -4.40
CA ARG A 117 -14.02 -24.60 -5.59
C ARG A 117 -13.91 -23.77 -6.88
N GLY A 118 -13.01 -24.18 -7.77
CA GLY A 118 -12.78 -23.50 -9.04
C GLY A 118 -11.91 -22.24 -8.95
N VAL A 119 -11.34 -21.93 -7.78
CA VAL A 119 -10.34 -20.88 -7.61
C VAL A 119 -8.95 -21.51 -7.45
N ARG A 120 -7.97 -20.98 -8.19
CA ARG A 120 -6.56 -21.40 -8.13
C ARG A 120 -5.73 -20.23 -7.63
N VAL A 121 -5.03 -20.40 -6.51
CA VAL A 121 -4.06 -19.42 -6.02
C VAL A 121 -2.67 -19.86 -6.49
N ARG A 122 -1.98 -19.00 -7.23
CA ARG A 122 -0.64 -19.28 -7.77
C ARG A 122 0.16 -18.00 -8.00
N ARG A 123 1.47 -18.14 -8.17
CA ARG A 123 2.33 -17.07 -8.65
C ARG A 123 1.78 -16.52 -9.98
N VAL A 124 1.87 -15.20 -10.11
CA VAL A 124 1.63 -14.49 -11.36
C VAL A 124 2.87 -14.68 -12.24
N THR A 125 2.63 -14.82 -13.54
CA THR A 125 3.66 -14.96 -14.58
C THR A 125 3.46 -13.89 -15.65
N GLY A 126 4.43 -13.71 -16.55
CA GLY A 126 4.33 -12.73 -17.64
C GLY A 126 3.06 -12.87 -18.49
N ASP A 127 2.56 -14.10 -18.68
CA ASP A 127 1.35 -14.40 -19.44
C ASP A 127 0.07 -13.83 -18.79
N ASP A 128 0.12 -13.49 -17.51
CA ASP A 128 -1.01 -12.96 -16.76
C ASP A 128 -1.13 -11.42 -16.87
N ALA A 129 -0.26 -10.74 -17.61
CA ALA A 129 -0.22 -9.28 -17.72
C ALA A 129 -1.57 -8.67 -18.13
N LEU A 130 -2.25 -9.27 -19.11
CA LEU A 130 -3.57 -8.81 -19.54
C LEU A 130 -4.64 -9.03 -18.47
N ALA A 131 -4.57 -10.15 -17.72
CA ALA A 131 -5.50 -10.41 -16.63
C ALA A 131 -5.30 -9.44 -15.45
N LEU A 132 -4.06 -8.99 -15.22
CA LEU A 132 -3.75 -7.93 -14.26
C LEU A 132 -4.10 -6.52 -14.77
N ALA A 133 -4.09 -6.28 -16.08
CA ALA A 133 -4.57 -5.03 -16.65
C ALA A 133 -6.10 -4.92 -16.59
N ALA A 134 -6.79 -6.06 -16.67
CA ALA A 134 -8.26 -6.17 -16.63
C ALA A 134 -8.83 -6.40 -15.22
N LEU A 135 -8.15 -5.88 -14.19
CA LEU A 135 -8.69 -5.88 -12.84
C LEU A 135 -9.92 -4.97 -12.74
N TRP A 136 -10.59 -4.98 -11.59
CA TRP A 136 -11.77 -4.14 -11.33
C TRP A 136 -11.39 -2.65 -11.22
N PRO A 137 -12.35 -1.72 -11.36
CA PRO A 137 -12.09 -0.29 -11.22
C PRO A 137 -11.35 0.07 -9.92
N ASP A 138 -10.50 1.10 -9.99
CA ASP A 138 -9.71 1.63 -8.86
C ASP A 138 -8.73 0.62 -8.23
N SER A 139 -8.28 -0.36 -9.02
CA SER A 139 -7.27 -1.34 -8.57
C SER A 139 -5.87 -1.11 -9.12
N ASP A 140 -5.68 -0.14 -10.03
CA ASP A 140 -4.40 0.14 -10.70
C ASP A 140 -3.26 0.43 -9.72
N TRP A 141 -3.60 0.97 -8.55
CA TRP A 141 -2.63 1.21 -7.49
C TRP A 141 -1.84 -0.06 -7.14
N ILE A 142 -2.41 -1.28 -7.22
CA ILE A 142 -1.76 -2.52 -6.79
C ILE A 142 -0.49 -2.85 -7.58
N HIS A 143 -0.37 -2.35 -8.80
CA HIS A 143 0.78 -2.57 -9.68
C HIS A 143 1.58 -1.28 -9.97
N ALA A 144 1.19 -0.16 -9.34
CA ALA A 144 1.81 1.14 -9.60
C ALA A 144 3.29 1.18 -9.18
N SER A 145 3.68 0.49 -8.10
CA SER A 145 5.08 0.44 -7.67
C SER A 145 5.99 -0.34 -8.61
N TRP A 146 5.41 -1.16 -9.48
CA TRP A 146 6.13 -1.90 -10.52
C TRP A 146 6.12 -1.18 -11.86
N GLY A 147 5.35 -0.11 -12.01
CA GLY A 147 5.26 0.68 -13.25
C GLY A 147 4.24 0.14 -14.24
N GLY A 148 3.33 -0.74 -13.79
CA GLY A 148 2.28 -1.31 -14.63
C GLY A 148 2.03 -2.80 -14.37
N SER A 149 0.89 -3.27 -14.86
CA SER A 149 0.48 -4.69 -14.78
C SER A 149 1.49 -5.64 -15.42
N SER A 150 2.08 -5.28 -16.56
CA SER A 150 3.07 -6.10 -17.27
C SER A 150 4.36 -6.26 -16.48
N ALA A 151 4.84 -5.18 -15.86
CA ALA A 151 6.05 -5.22 -15.02
C ALA A 151 5.80 -6.00 -13.73
N LEU A 152 4.62 -5.86 -13.10
CA LEU A 152 4.25 -6.69 -11.96
C LEU A 152 4.19 -8.18 -12.35
N ALA A 153 3.61 -8.51 -13.51
CA ALA A 153 3.50 -9.88 -14.00
C ALA A 153 4.87 -10.54 -14.22
N ALA A 154 5.83 -9.79 -14.75
CA ALA A 154 7.19 -10.24 -14.99
C ALA A 154 8.08 -10.24 -13.74
N SER A 155 7.68 -9.55 -12.66
CA SER A 155 8.53 -9.34 -11.48
C SER A 155 8.88 -10.61 -10.69
N GLY A 156 8.00 -11.61 -10.72
CA GLY A 156 8.08 -12.76 -9.81
C GLY A 156 7.66 -12.45 -8.35
N HIS A 157 7.14 -11.25 -8.08
CA HIS A 157 6.78 -10.76 -6.74
C HIS A 157 5.26 -10.68 -6.51
N ALA A 158 4.47 -11.49 -7.22
CA ALA A 158 3.02 -11.48 -7.12
C ALA A 158 2.39 -12.87 -7.09
N VAL A 159 1.30 -12.98 -6.34
CA VAL A 159 0.43 -14.15 -6.25
C VAL A 159 -1.00 -13.68 -6.45
N ALA A 160 -1.77 -14.42 -7.24
CA ALA A 160 -3.17 -14.11 -7.49
C ALA A 160 -4.08 -15.33 -7.36
N ALA A 161 -5.33 -15.06 -6.98
CA ALA A 161 -6.44 -16.00 -7.00
C ALA A 161 -7.17 -15.87 -8.34
N PHE A 162 -7.05 -16.90 -9.18
CA PHE A 162 -7.67 -16.98 -10.48
C PHE A 162 -8.98 -17.77 -10.39
N GLY A 163 -10.06 -17.19 -10.91
CA GLY A 163 -11.33 -17.87 -11.10
C GLY A 163 -11.41 -18.62 -12.44
N ARG A 164 -12.63 -19.03 -12.80
CA ARG A 164 -12.91 -19.58 -14.13
C ARG A 164 -12.58 -18.55 -15.21
N GLY A 165 -12.05 -19.04 -16.34
CA GLY A 165 -11.67 -18.19 -17.48
C GLY A 165 -10.43 -17.32 -17.25
N GLY A 166 -9.64 -17.59 -16.20
CA GLY A 166 -8.39 -16.84 -15.95
C GLY A 166 -8.58 -15.45 -15.34
N ARG A 167 -9.80 -15.09 -14.91
CA ARG A 167 -10.05 -13.79 -14.27
C ARG A 167 -9.41 -13.73 -12.89
N VAL A 168 -8.68 -12.65 -12.60
CA VAL A 168 -8.11 -12.38 -11.28
C VAL A 168 -9.21 -11.90 -10.33
N LEU A 169 -9.35 -12.60 -9.19
CA LEU A 169 -10.35 -12.30 -8.15
C LEU A 169 -9.73 -11.59 -6.94
N ALA A 170 -8.45 -11.87 -6.68
CA ALA A 170 -7.62 -11.21 -5.68
C ALA A 170 -6.16 -11.29 -6.13
N VAL A 171 -5.35 -10.31 -5.75
CA VAL A 171 -3.92 -10.27 -6.03
C VAL A 171 -3.20 -9.71 -4.80
N ALA A 172 -2.12 -10.38 -4.40
CA ALA A 172 -1.15 -9.87 -3.45
C ALA A 172 0.20 -9.71 -4.15
N CYS A 173 0.93 -8.66 -3.82
CA CYS A 173 2.27 -8.42 -4.34
C CYS A 173 3.18 -7.85 -3.26
N SER A 174 4.48 -7.99 -3.47
CA SER A 174 5.48 -7.18 -2.76
C SER A 174 5.42 -5.78 -3.36
N TYR A 175 4.69 -4.88 -2.70
CA TYR A 175 4.50 -3.52 -3.15
C TYR A 175 5.82 -2.76 -3.16
N PHE A 176 6.61 -2.91 -2.10
CA PHE A 176 8.02 -2.53 -2.09
C PHE A 176 8.85 -3.76 -1.75
N ALA A 177 9.76 -4.12 -2.64
CA ALA A 177 10.67 -5.24 -2.46
C ALA A 177 12.07 -4.73 -2.09
N GLY A 178 12.41 -4.83 -0.80
CA GLY A 178 13.73 -4.50 -0.27
C GLY A 178 14.65 -5.71 -0.21
N ASP A 179 15.86 -5.49 0.32
CA ASP A 179 16.89 -6.52 0.38
C ASP A 179 16.58 -7.58 1.44
N ALA A 180 16.11 -7.15 2.62
CA ALA A 180 15.73 -8.01 3.75
C ALA A 180 14.22 -8.16 3.94
N TYR A 181 13.45 -7.12 3.59
CA TYR A 181 12.01 -7.07 3.80
C TYR A 181 11.23 -6.79 2.51
N GLU A 182 10.04 -7.39 2.38
CA GLU A 182 9.11 -7.09 1.29
C GLU A 182 7.76 -6.65 1.86
N ASP A 183 7.36 -5.41 1.59
CA ASP A 183 6.10 -4.85 2.08
C ASP A 183 4.93 -5.32 1.20
N VAL A 184 4.03 -6.09 1.79
CA VAL A 184 2.93 -6.74 1.09
C VAL A 184 1.76 -5.78 0.90
N ALA A 185 1.24 -5.71 -0.32
CA ALA A 185 -0.06 -5.17 -0.63
C ALA A 185 -1.00 -6.27 -1.13
N VAL A 186 -2.30 -6.07 -0.92
CA VAL A 186 -3.33 -6.98 -1.44
C VAL A 186 -4.58 -6.21 -1.85
N ALA A 187 -5.19 -6.66 -2.94
CA ALA A 187 -6.48 -6.17 -3.40
C ALA A 187 -7.40 -7.36 -3.72
N THR A 188 -8.71 -7.18 -3.54
CA THR A 188 -9.72 -8.20 -3.86
C THR A 188 -10.93 -7.54 -4.49
N ALA A 189 -11.41 -8.14 -5.59
CA ALA A 189 -12.58 -7.67 -6.32
C ALA A 189 -13.77 -7.51 -5.35
N PRO A 190 -14.50 -6.38 -5.37
CA PRO A 190 -15.57 -6.09 -4.41
C PRO A 190 -16.54 -7.25 -4.21
N GLU A 191 -16.98 -7.88 -5.30
CA GLU A 191 -17.93 -9.01 -5.33
C GLU A 191 -17.32 -10.35 -4.88
N HIS A 192 -16.00 -10.40 -4.68
CA HIS A 192 -15.26 -11.57 -4.21
C HIS A 192 -14.64 -11.39 -2.82
N ARG A 193 -14.92 -10.28 -2.13
CA ARG A 193 -14.49 -10.04 -0.74
C ARG A 193 -15.12 -11.06 0.22
N ARG A 194 -14.51 -11.20 1.40
CA ARG A 194 -14.94 -12.10 2.50
C ARG A 194 -14.99 -13.60 2.17
N LYS A 195 -14.41 -14.02 1.03
CA LYS A 195 -14.29 -15.43 0.61
C LYS A 195 -12.91 -16.06 0.92
N GLY A 196 -12.12 -15.42 1.79
CA GLY A 196 -10.78 -15.88 2.17
C GLY A 196 -9.68 -15.67 1.10
N LEU A 197 -10.00 -15.07 -0.05
CA LEU A 197 -9.07 -14.96 -1.19
C LEU A 197 -7.84 -14.10 -0.91
N ALA A 198 -8.03 -12.95 -0.26
CA ALA A 198 -6.91 -12.07 0.14
C ALA A 198 -5.93 -12.82 1.04
N LEU A 199 -6.45 -13.50 2.07
CA LEU A 199 -5.65 -14.29 3.01
C LEU A 199 -4.90 -15.43 2.30
N ALA A 200 -5.54 -16.11 1.34
CA ALA A 200 -4.89 -17.15 0.56
C ALA A 200 -3.72 -16.62 -0.28
N CYS A 201 -3.89 -15.46 -0.93
CA CYS A 201 -2.82 -14.83 -1.72
C CYS A 201 -1.67 -14.34 -0.83
N VAL A 202 -1.99 -13.70 0.30
CA VAL A 202 -1.00 -13.20 1.26
C VAL A 202 -0.21 -14.34 1.89
N ALA A 203 -0.86 -15.44 2.28
CA ALA A 203 -0.17 -16.60 2.85
C ALA A 203 0.80 -17.22 1.83
N ALA A 204 0.36 -17.40 0.58
CA ALA A 204 1.20 -17.93 -0.48
C ALA A 204 2.35 -16.98 -0.86
N LEU A 205 2.12 -15.66 -0.92
CA LEU A 205 3.18 -14.68 -1.14
C LEU A 205 4.18 -14.64 0.02
N THR A 206 3.71 -14.75 1.26
CA THR A 206 4.60 -14.72 2.43
C THR A 206 5.48 -15.96 2.51
N ALA A 207 4.94 -17.13 2.16
CA ALA A 207 5.73 -18.35 2.00
C ALA A 207 6.78 -18.20 0.88
N ASP A 208 6.42 -17.56 -0.23
CA ASP A 208 7.33 -17.24 -1.32
C ASP A 208 8.47 -16.30 -0.91
N VAL A 209 8.16 -15.20 -0.22
CA VAL A 209 9.12 -14.25 0.33
C VAL A 209 10.11 -14.95 1.28
N SER A 210 9.59 -15.80 2.17
CA SER A 210 10.40 -16.59 3.10
C SER A 210 11.32 -17.58 2.37
N ALA A 211 10.80 -18.27 1.34
CA ALA A 211 11.60 -19.18 0.52
C ALA A 211 12.74 -18.47 -0.23
N ARG A 212 12.62 -17.15 -0.47
CA ARG A 212 13.67 -16.30 -1.05
C ARG A 212 14.62 -15.71 0.02
N GLY A 213 14.51 -16.15 1.27
CA GLY A 213 15.38 -15.70 2.37
C GLY A 213 15.06 -14.31 2.92
N ARG A 214 13.86 -13.79 2.63
CA ARG A 214 13.41 -12.45 3.05
C ARG A 214 12.24 -12.55 4.02
N THR A 215 11.89 -11.43 4.65
CA THR A 215 10.75 -11.36 5.59
C THR A 215 9.65 -10.46 5.04
N ALA A 216 8.41 -10.94 5.03
CA ALA A 216 7.28 -10.11 4.64
C ALA A 216 6.97 -9.07 5.72
N SER A 217 6.72 -7.82 5.31
CA SER A 217 6.12 -6.78 6.14
C SER A 217 4.75 -6.36 5.60
N TRP A 218 4.02 -5.60 6.42
CA TRP A 218 2.71 -5.08 6.05
C TRP A 218 2.53 -3.68 6.63
N SER A 219 2.11 -2.73 5.81
CA SER A 219 1.83 -1.36 6.25
C SER A 219 0.37 -0.98 6.00
N CYS A 220 -0.34 -0.50 7.02
CA CYS A 220 -1.72 0.00 6.85
C CYS A 220 -2.05 1.15 7.79
N ALA A 221 -3.14 1.86 7.50
CA ALA A 221 -3.68 2.88 8.41
C ALA A 221 -4.17 2.25 9.72
N ARG A 222 -4.05 3.01 10.81
CA ARG A 222 -4.44 2.58 12.16
C ARG A 222 -5.94 2.25 12.25
N ASP A 223 -6.76 3.02 11.55
CA ASP A 223 -8.22 2.87 11.53
C ASP A 223 -8.70 1.80 10.52
N ASN A 224 -7.83 1.30 9.65
CA ASN A 224 -8.14 0.25 8.67
C ASN A 224 -8.24 -1.14 9.33
N ARG A 225 -9.31 -1.33 10.11
CA ARG A 225 -9.61 -2.59 10.81
C ARG A 225 -9.58 -3.82 9.90
N PRO A 226 -10.18 -3.82 8.68
CA PRO A 226 -10.11 -4.98 7.79
C PRO A 226 -8.67 -5.38 7.43
N SER A 227 -7.81 -4.41 7.13
CA SER A 227 -6.40 -4.68 6.81
C SER A 227 -5.64 -5.22 8.03
N ARG A 228 -5.85 -4.64 9.22
CA ARG A 228 -5.18 -5.09 10.45
C ARG A 228 -5.57 -6.52 10.82
N LEU A 229 -6.85 -6.86 10.70
CA LEU A 229 -7.33 -8.22 10.94
C LEU A 229 -6.73 -9.21 9.94
N LEU A 230 -6.67 -8.84 8.66
CA LEU A 230 -6.05 -9.68 7.64
C LEU A 230 -4.57 -9.93 7.94
N ALA A 231 -3.80 -8.89 8.25
CA ALA A 231 -2.39 -9.01 8.64
C ALA A 231 -2.21 -9.92 9.86
N TRP A 232 -3.00 -9.70 10.91
CA TRP A 232 -2.96 -10.52 12.13
C TRP A 232 -3.24 -12.00 11.83
N THR A 233 -4.30 -12.30 11.09
CA THR A 233 -4.69 -13.67 10.69
C THR A 233 -3.64 -14.33 9.78
N ALA A 234 -2.94 -13.54 8.98
CA ALA A 234 -1.84 -14.00 8.13
C ALA A 234 -0.51 -14.20 8.87
N GLY A 235 -0.45 -14.04 10.20
CA GLY A 235 0.77 -14.29 10.99
C GLY A 235 1.67 -13.07 11.19
N PHE A 236 1.21 -11.88 10.78
CA PHE A 236 1.94 -10.63 11.03
C PHE A 236 1.71 -10.12 12.44
N ARG A 237 2.76 -9.56 13.06
CA ARG A 237 2.73 -8.95 14.40
C ARG A 237 3.20 -7.52 14.34
N LEU A 238 2.60 -6.67 15.16
CA LEU A 238 2.91 -5.25 15.19
C LEU A 238 4.40 -5.07 15.48
N HIS A 239 5.07 -4.29 14.64
CA HIS A 239 6.47 -3.98 14.78
C HIS A 239 6.67 -2.55 15.28
N ARG A 240 5.96 -1.58 14.68
CA ARG A 240 5.97 -0.18 15.11
C ARG A 240 4.75 0.58 14.57
N GLU A 241 4.47 1.70 15.20
CA GLU A 241 3.57 2.73 14.68
C GLU A 241 4.41 3.88 14.09
N TYR A 242 3.87 4.60 13.10
CA TYR A 242 4.49 5.79 12.55
C TYR A 242 3.42 6.72 11.95
N THR A 243 3.79 7.97 11.69
CA THR A 243 2.94 8.91 10.98
C THR A 243 3.55 9.17 9.61
N HIS A 244 2.71 9.19 8.60
CA HIS A 244 3.03 9.82 7.32
C HIS A 244 2.07 10.99 7.08
N TYR A 245 2.39 11.82 6.10
CA TYR A 245 1.61 13.00 5.79
C TYR A 245 1.04 12.89 4.39
N VAL A 246 -0.28 12.99 4.28
CA VAL A 246 -0.97 13.10 2.99
C VAL A 246 -0.94 14.57 2.58
N THR A 247 -0.31 14.86 1.45
CA THR A 247 -0.16 16.20 0.89
C THR A 247 -1.25 16.53 -0.13
N GLY A 248 -1.65 17.78 -0.23
CA GLY A 248 -2.58 18.27 -1.25
C GLY A 248 -2.32 19.74 -1.59
N GLY A 249 -2.70 20.15 -2.80
CA GLY A 249 -2.70 21.56 -3.22
C GLY A 249 -4.11 22.17 -3.13
N ALA A 250 -4.19 23.49 -3.23
CA ALA A 250 -5.45 24.23 -3.28
C ALA A 250 -6.35 23.71 -4.41
N PRO A 251 -7.67 23.60 -4.21
CA PRO A 251 -8.57 23.48 -5.34
C PRO A 251 -8.48 24.79 -6.13
N ARG A 252 -7.94 24.74 -7.35
CA ARG A 252 -7.99 25.87 -8.28
C ARG A 252 -9.45 26.30 -8.42
N GLY A 253 -9.73 27.56 -8.08
CA GLY A 253 -11.09 28.11 -8.06
C GLY A 253 -11.69 28.28 -9.46
N VAL A 254 -12.97 27.93 -9.52
CA VAL A 254 -14.01 28.24 -10.53
C VAL A 254 -13.99 27.45 -11.83
N GLY A 255 -14.87 26.42 -11.89
CA GLY A 255 -15.59 26.13 -13.13
C GLY A 255 -15.90 24.67 -13.54
N ALA A 256 -15.92 23.67 -12.66
CA ALA A 256 -16.67 22.42 -12.90
C ALA A 256 -16.76 21.59 -11.61
N ALA A 257 -17.96 21.09 -11.31
CA ALA A 257 -18.30 20.41 -10.07
C ALA A 257 -17.56 19.09 -9.86
N VAL A 258 -16.82 18.97 -8.75
CA VAL A 258 -16.79 17.77 -7.90
C VAL A 258 -16.51 18.24 -6.47
N ARG A 259 -17.54 18.24 -5.62
CA ARG A 259 -17.37 18.25 -4.15
C ARG A 259 -17.67 16.85 -3.64
N ALA A 260 -16.86 16.47 -2.65
CA ALA A 260 -16.98 15.32 -1.76
C ALA A 260 -16.67 13.95 -2.37
N ASP A 261 -15.46 13.44 -2.10
CA ASP A 261 -15.39 12.06 -1.63
C ASP A 261 -14.17 11.83 -0.71
N ALA A 262 -14.39 12.16 0.56
CA ALA A 262 -13.59 11.69 1.66
C ALA A 262 -14.60 11.30 2.75
N ARG A 263 -15.28 10.17 2.56
CA ARG A 263 -15.90 9.26 3.54
C ARG A 263 -17.05 8.49 2.88
N GLU A 264 -16.80 7.30 2.33
CA GLU A 264 -17.71 6.16 2.47
C GLU A 264 -17.10 4.84 1.97
N SER A 265 -16.60 4.05 2.91
CA SER A 265 -16.65 2.58 2.81
C SER A 265 -16.79 2.01 4.22
N ALA A 266 -17.83 2.49 4.90
CA ALA A 266 -18.45 1.84 6.04
C ALA A 266 -19.79 1.29 5.56
N VAL A 267 -19.81 0.05 5.09
CA VAL A 267 -21.06 -0.69 4.90
C VAL A 267 -21.62 -1.00 6.29
N GLN A 268 -22.65 -0.23 6.68
CA GLN A 268 -23.54 -0.56 7.78
C GLN A 268 -24.34 -1.82 7.43
N GLY A 269 -24.21 -2.85 8.26
CA GLY A 269 -25.13 -3.97 8.28
C GLY A 269 -26.45 -3.52 8.91
N SER A 270 -27.52 -3.60 8.14
CA SER A 270 -28.88 -3.55 8.65
C SER A 270 -29.18 -4.83 9.45
N VAL A 271 -29.49 -4.63 10.73
CA VAL A 271 -30.10 -5.62 11.62
C VAL A 271 -31.58 -5.74 11.25
N PRO A 272 -32.15 -6.94 11.05
CA PRO A 272 -33.59 -7.08 10.84
C PRO A 272 -34.35 -6.79 12.16
N PRO A 273 -35.54 -6.15 12.11
CA PRO A 273 -36.31 -5.83 13.30
C PRO A 273 -36.79 -7.11 13.99
N GLN A 274 -36.66 -7.11 15.32
CA GLN A 274 -37.23 -8.10 16.22
C GLN A 274 -38.75 -8.14 16.08
N ALA A 275 -39.30 -9.33 15.86
CA ALA A 275 -40.74 -9.56 15.94
C ALA A 275 -41.16 -9.49 17.42
N THR A 276 -42.09 -8.58 17.72
CA THR A 276 -42.81 -8.55 18.99
C THR A 276 -43.77 -9.75 19.08
N PRO A 277 -43.94 -10.36 20.27
CA PRO A 277 -44.82 -11.51 20.46
C PRO A 277 -46.29 -11.09 20.37
N ARG A 278 -47.07 -11.79 19.54
CA ARG A 278 -48.53 -11.70 19.55
C ARG A 278 -49.07 -12.37 20.82
N VAL A 279 -49.80 -11.58 21.61
CA VAL A 279 -50.71 -12.03 22.65
C VAL A 279 -51.87 -12.80 21.98
N PRO A 280 -52.26 -13.99 22.45
CA PRO A 280 -53.47 -14.65 21.97
C PRO A 280 -54.71 -13.98 22.57
N GLU A 281 -55.55 -13.45 21.68
CA GLU A 281 -56.87 -12.94 21.99
C GLU A 281 -57.81 -14.13 22.30
N LYS A 282 -58.28 -14.19 23.54
CA LYS A 282 -59.41 -15.01 23.95
C LYS A 282 -60.69 -14.35 23.43
N THR A 283 -61.61 -15.10 22.84
CA THR A 283 -63.04 -14.77 22.87
C THR A 283 -63.85 -16.07 22.90
N PRO A 284 -64.99 -16.11 23.62
CA PRO A 284 -65.53 -17.33 24.22
C PRO A 284 -66.74 -17.92 23.47
N ALA A 285 -67.16 -19.09 23.98
CA ALA A 285 -68.36 -19.89 23.69
C ALA A 285 -68.36 -20.70 22.39
#